data_AF-A0A8T8I493-F1
#
_entry.id   AF-A0A8T8I493-F1
#
_cell.length_a   1.000
_cell.length_b   1.000
_cell.length_c   1.000
_cell.angle_alpha   90.00
_cell.angle_beta   90.00
_cell.angle_gamma   90.00
#
_symmetry.space_group_name_H-M   'P 1'
#
loop_
_entity.id
_entity.type
_entity.pdbx_description
1 polymer ?
#
loop_
_entity_poly.entity_id
_entity_poly.type
_entity_poly.pdbx_seq_one_letter_code
_entity_poly.pdbx_strand_id
1 'polypeptide(L)'
;MTTEVGGPRGSTAVDERLPVRSSLPNDAPVGLYRPVAPAYGVGRWLRGLVGVKEDILDWAPEERPRYTKLGAIVVNTGIMAALSMMVAVSTVSGGAWWIFVPVGLLWAYLIVTLDSWLIASMHGVVHGAKAWLVVPRLLISLVLGATIAEPLVLLVFHQSVSNEIAEHRKREVEGYEGRLKECNPVTGAPPAGLDCAGYLVNVGGVRPLEQELAETTGLRDTARTELDGLQGRLEELERLAR
;
A
#
# COMPACT_ATOMS: atom_id res chain seq x y z
N MET A 1 26.78 -98.01 28.70
CA MET A 1 27.49 -97.21 29.73
C MET A 1 28.08 -96.00 29.01
N THR A 2 27.36 -94.87 28.89
CA THR A 2 27.29 -93.75 29.87
C THR A 2 28.69 -93.18 30.12
N THR A 3 29.02 -91.91 29.86
CA THR A 3 28.36 -90.67 30.33
C THR A 3 28.95 -89.41 29.65
N GLU A 4 28.09 -88.41 29.44
CA GLU A 4 28.27 -86.93 29.50
C GLU A 4 29.29 -86.25 28.54
N VAL A 5 29.15 -84.99 28.08
CA VAL A 5 28.92 -83.72 28.80
C VAL A 5 28.57 -82.61 27.77
N GLY A 6 27.68 -81.68 28.14
CA GLY A 6 27.89 -80.24 27.86
C GLY A 6 27.07 -79.55 26.77
N GLY A 7 26.02 -78.82 27.18
CA GLY A 7 25.63 -77.56 26.50
C GLY A 7 26.59 -76.42 26.91
N PRO A 8 26.63 -75.28 26.18
CA PRO A 8 25.66 -74.22 26.45
C PRO A 8 25.27 -73.28 25.28
N ARG A 9 24.19 -72.52 25.53
CA ARG A 9 23.70 -71.23 24.98
C ARG A 9 24.57 -70.49 23.94
N GLY A 10 23.93 -70.08 22.84
CA GLY A 10 24.30 -68.92 22.00
C GLY A 10 23.07 -68.43 21.24
N SER A 11 22.41 -67.38 21.72
CA SER A 11 22.39 -66.04 21.10
C SER A 11 21.81 -66.01 19.68
N THR A 12 20.59 -65.48 19.59
CA THR A 12 19.98 -64.96 18.36
C THR A 12 20.86 -63.86 17.79
N ALA A 13 21.71 -64.19 16.81
CA ALA A 13 22.41 -63.20 16.02
C ALA A 13 21.41 -62.62 15.01
N VAL A 14 21.04 -61.36 15.22
CA VAL A 14 20.56 -60.48 14.15
C VAL A 14 21.68 -60.43 13.11
N ASP A 15 21.44 -60.98 11.92
CA ASP A 15 22.42 -61.01 10.83
C ASP A 15 22.58 -59.59 10.27
N GLU A 16 23.50 -58.86 10.88
CA GLU A 16 23.90 -57.48 10.60
C GLU A 16 24.90 -57.42 9.42
N ARG A 17 24.61 -58.15 8.32
CA ARG A 17 25.49 -58.23 7.14
C ARG A 17 24.76 -58.35 5.80
N LEU A 18 23.64 -57.64 5.64
CA LEU A 18 23.24 -57.23 4.30
C LEU A 18 23.95 -55.92 3.97
N PRO A 19 25.00 -55.90 3.12
CA PRO A 19 25.47 -54.63 2.59
C PRO A 19 24.29 -54.02 1.84
N VAL A 20 23.85 -52.84 2.29
CA VAL A 20 23.05 -51.95 1.46
C VAL A 20 23.85 -51.83 0.15
N ARG A 21 23.36 -52.48 -0.91
CA ARG A 21 24.00 -52.44 -2.23
C ARG A 21 24.07 -50.97 -2.64
N SER A 22 25.22 -50.35 -2.43
CA SER A 22 25.66 -49.25 -3.28
C SER A 22 25.78 -49.84 -4.67
N SER A 23 24.75 -49.67 -5.50
CA SER A 23 24.65 -50.20 -6.86
C SER A 23 25.59 -49.48 -7.85
N LEU A 24 26.76 -49.05 -7.39
CA LEU A 24 27.79 -48.46 -8.21
C LEU A 24 29.06 -49.31 -8.09
N PRO A 25 29.45 -50.03 -9.16
CA PRO A 25 30.74 -50.68 -9.24
C PRO A 25 31.86 -49.64 -9.09
N ASN A 26 32.80 -49.89 -8.18
CA ASN A 26 33.96 -49.02 -7.94
C ASN A 26 34.97 -49.00 -9.11
N ASP A 27 34.65 -49.72 -10.19
CA ASP A 27 35.46 -49.91 -11.39
C ASP A 27 34.92 -49.13 -12.60
N ALA A 28 33.98 -48.21 -12.38
CA ALA A 28 33.48 -47.35 -13.46
C ALA A 28 34.66 -46.51 -14.02
N PRO A 29 34.98 -46.61 -15.33
CA PRO A 29 36.03 -45.79 -15.92
C PRO A 29 35.76 -44.30 -15.66
N VAL A 30 36.80 -43.60 -15.20
CA VAL A 30 36.79 -42.15 -14.96
C VAL A 30 36.38 -41.48 -16.29
N GLY A 31 35.12 -41.06 -16.38
CA GLY A 31 34.53 -40.54 -17.63
C GLY A 31 33.09 -40.95 -17.92
N LEU A 32 32.46 -41.83 -17.13
CA LEU A 32 31.07 -42.25 -17.35
C LEU A 32 30.00 -41.30 -16.79
N TYR A 33 30.36 -40.27 -16.01
CA TYR A 33 29.39 -39.25 -15.60
C TYR A 33 29.09 -38.34 -16.80
N ARG A 34 28.04 -38.70 -17.54
CA ARG A 34 27.49 -37.81 -18.57
C ARG A 34 26.61 -36.77 -17.87
N PRO A 35 26.75 -35.47 -18.18
CA PRO A 35 25.80 -34.48 -17.69
C PRO A 35 24.38 -34.90 -18.07
N VAL A 36 23.45 -34.75 -17.13
CA VAL A 36 22.02 -34.94 -17.42
C VAL A 36 21.62 -33.91 -18.47
N ALA A 37 20.69 -34.27 -19.35
CA ALA A 37 20.23 -33.35 -20.39
C ALA A 37 19.86 -31.97 -19.79
N PRO A 38 20.19 -30.87 -20.50
CA PRO A 38 19.92 -29.53 -20.02
C PRO A 38 18.42 -29.37 -19.78
N ALA A 39 18.06 -28.79 -18.64
CA ALA A 39 16.67 -28.47 -18.34
C ALA A 39 16.21 -27.25 -19.16
N TYR A 40 14.94 -27.21 -19.56
CA TYR A 40 14.34 -26.08 -20.27
C TYR A 40 13.13 -25.53 -19.51
N GLY A 41 12.73 -24.30 -19.83
CA GLY A 41 11.55 -23.65 -19.27
C GLY A 41 11.83 -22.73 -18.09
N VAL A 42 10.77 -22.41 -17.34
CA VAL A 42 10.76 -21.37 -16.29
C VAL A 42 11.78 -21.63 -15.18
N GLY A 43 12.02 -22.89 -14.82
CA GLY A 43 13.00 -23.24 -13.79
C GLY A 43 14.43 -22.88 -14.18
N ARG A 44 14.79 -22.98 -15.48
CA ARG A 44 16.12 -22.55 -15.97
C ARG A 44 16.23 -21.03 -16.01
N TRP A 45 15.17 -20.33 -16.43
CA TRP A 45 15.14 -18.87 -16.42
C TRP A 45 15.33 -18.32 -14.99
N LEU A 46 14.61 -18.87 -14.01
CA LEU A 46 14.77 -18.50 -12.59
C LEU A 46 16.19 -18.73 -12.06
N ARG A 47 16.83 -19.84 -12.42
CA ARG A 47 18.21 -20.14 -12.01
C ARG A 47 19.22 -19.21 -12.68
N GLY A 48 18.99 -18.86 -13.94
CA GLY A 48 19.80 -17.88 -14.67
C GLY A 48 19.76 -16.49 -14.05
N LEU A 49 18.61 -16.06 -13.52
CA LEU A 49 18.48 -14.76 -12.83
C LEU A 49 19.37 -14.63 -11.58
N VAL A 50 19.68 -15.74 -10.91
CA VAL A 50 20.56 -15.76 -9.72
C VAL A 50 22.04 -15.91 -10.12
N GLY A 51 22.34 -15.91 -11.43
CA GLY A 51 23.71 -16.03 -11.93
C GLY A 51 24.28 -17.45 -11.85
N VAL A 52 23.43 -18.47 -11.72
CA VAL A 52 23.87 -19.88 -11.68
C VAL A 52 24.21 -20.37 -13.09
N LYS A 53 25.39 -20.97 -13.23
CA LYS A 53 25.80 -21.64 -14.49
C LYS A 53 25.10 -22.99 -14.60
N GLU A 54 24.19 -23.11 -15.57
CA GLU A 54 23.44 -24.34 -15.83
C GLU A 54 24.36 -25.51 -16.18
N ASP A 55 25.45 -25.26 -16.90
CA ASP A 55 26.43 -26.27 -17.30
C ASP A 55 27.06 -27.00 -16.11
N ILE A 56 27.16 -26.34 -14.95
CA ILE A 56 27.65 -26.94 -13.69
C ILE A 56 26.53 -27.74 -13.02
N LEU A 57 25.29 -27.25 -13.08
CA LEU A 57 24.12 -27.91 -12.52
C LEU A 57 23.70 -29.16 -13.28
N ASP A 58 24.13 -29.33 -14.53
CA ASP A 58 23.93 -30.54 -15.32
C ASP A 58 24.70 -31.75 -14.76
N TRP A 59 25.75 -31.49 -13.98
CA TRP A 59 26.50 -32.52 -13.23
C TRP A 59 25.87 -32.88 -11.89
N ALA A 60 25.02 -32.00 -11.33
CA ALA A 60 24.37 -32.14 -10.03
C ALA A 60 22.87 -31.82 -10.13
N PRO A 61 22.07 -32.69 -10.79
CA PRO A 61 20.65 -32.42 -11.03
C PRO A 61 19.82 -32.27 -9.74
N GLU A 62 20.28 -32.87 -8.64
CA GLU A 62 19.63 -32.83 -7.31
C GLU A 62 19.59 -31.42 -6.71
N GLU A 63 20.51 -30.54 -7.11
CA GLU A 63 20.56 -29.16 -6.62
C GLU A 63 19.67 -28.19 -7.43
N ARG A 64 19.16 -28.62 -8.60
CA ARG A 64 18.30 -27.79 -9.47
C ARG A 64 17.07 -27.23 -8.72
N PRO A 65 16.32 -28.01 -7.91
CA PRO A 65 15.17 -27.49 -7.16
C PRO A 65 15.57 -26.44 -6.12
N ARG A 66 16.73 -26.56 -5.49
CA ARG A 66 17.23 -25.60 -4.48
C ARG A 66 17.48 -24.23 -5.11
N TYR A 67 18.22 -24.17 -6.21
CA TYR A 67 18.50 -22.92 -6.91
C TYR A 67 17.26 -22.35 -7.61
N THR A 68 16.33 -23.19 -8.06
CA THR A 68 15.04 -22.73 -8.60
C THR A 68 14.21 -22.03 -7.52
N LYS A 69 14.16 -22.58 -6.30
CA LYS A 69 13.49 -21.93 -5.16
C LYS A 69 14.15 -20.59 -4.80
N LEU A 70 15.48 -20.54 -4.82
CA LEU A 70 16.22 -19.30 -4.56
C LEU A 70 15.88 -18.21 -5.60
N GLY A 71 15.84 -18.57 -6.88
CA GLY A 71 15.40 -17.65 -7.95
C GLY A 71 13.93 -17.23 -7.82
N ALA A 72 13.05 -18.13 -7.40
CA ALA A 72 11.65 -17.79 -7.16
C ALA A 72 11.49 -16.74 -6.05
N ILE A 73 12.28 -16.82 -4.97
CA ILE A 73 12.26 -15.84 -3.88
C ILE A 73 12.69 -14.46 -4.39
N VAL A 74 13.76 -14.38 -5.20
CA VAL A 74 14.24 -13.11 -5.79
C VAL A 74 13.22 -12.52 -6.76
N VAL A 75 12.55 -13.35 -7.56
CA VAL A 75 11.49 -12.85 -8.45
C VAL A 75 10.30 -12.32 -7.65
N ASN A 76 9.94 -12.96 -6.54
CA ASN A 76 8.88 -12.49 -5.67
C ASN A 76 9.19 -11.11 -5.06
N THR A 77 10.43 -10.88 -4.62
CA THR A 77 10.86 -9.56 -4.14
C THR A 77 10.84 -8.52 -5.26
N GLY A 78 11.27 -8.89 -6.47
CA GLY A 78 11.18 -8.04 -7.67
C GLY A 78 9.75 -7.63 -8.02
N ILE A 79 8.78 -8.55 -7.96
CA ILE A 79 7.37 -8.27 -8.21
C ILE A 79 6.82 -7.28 -7.19
N MET A 80 7.09 -7.48 -5.90
CA MET A 80 6.68 -6.56 -4.84
C MET A 80 7.28 -5.16 -5.02
N ALA A 81 8.56 -5.09 -5.40
CA ALA A 81 9.22 -3.82 -5.72
C ALA A 81 8.60 -3.12 -6.95
N ALA A 82 8.25 -3.89 -7.98
CA ALA A 82 7.58 -3.38 -9.18
C ALA A 82 6.22 -2.74 -8.83
N LEU A 83 5.41 -3.44 -8.03
CA LEU A 83 4.11 -2.94 -7.58
C LEU A 83 4.27 -1.68 -6.73
N SER A 84 5.24 -1.67 -5.81
CA SER A 84 5.57 -0.49 -5.01
C SER A 84 5.93 0.71 -5.86
N MET A 85 6.81 0.53 -6.84
CA MET A 85 7.23 1.63 -7.72
C MET A 85 6.09 2.09 -8.63
N MET A 86 5.25 1.17 -9.10
CA MET A 86 4.07 1.51 -9.90
C MET A 86 3.09 2.40 -9.12
N VAL A 87 2.90 2.14 -7.82
CA VAL A 87 2.10 2.99 -6.93
C VAL A 87 2.78 4.33 -6.66
N ALA A 88 4.10 4.35 -6.45
CA ALA A 88 4.84 5.61 -6.26
C ALA A 88 4.79 6.50 -7.50
N VAL A 89 4.90 5.91 -8.70
CA VAL A 89 4.79 6.67 -9.95
C VAL A 89 3.34 7.13 -10.17
N SER A 90 2.33 6.36 -9.78
CA SER A 90 0.93 6.75 -9.96
C SER A 90 0.55 8.00 -9.14
N THR A 91 1.17 8.23 -7.99
CA THR A 91 0.94 9.43 -7.18
C THR A 91 1.68 10.67 -7.71
N VAL A 92 2.87 10.51 -8.31
CA VAL A 92 3.71 11.63 -8.77
C VAL A 92 3.39 12.06 -10.21
N SER A 93 3.02 11.12 -11.08
CA SER A 93 2.97 11.32 -12.54
C SER A 93 1.74 12.03 -13.08
N GLY A 94 0.76 12.38 -12.23
CA GLY A 94 -0.43 13.13 -12.64
C GLY A 94 -1.24 12.52 -13.79
N GLY A 95 -1.12 11.21 -14.06
CA GLY A 95 -1.86 10.51 -15.13
C GLY A 95 -1.04 10.06 -16.34
N ALA A 96 0.29 10.18 -16.33
CA ALA A 96 1.16 9.67 -17.41
C ALA A 96 1.33 8.13 -17.37
N TRP A 97 0.25 7.40 -17.64
CA TRP A 97 0.16 5.93 -17.52
C TRP A 97 1.20 5.17 -18.34
N TRP A 98 1.66 5.73 -19.47
CA TRP A 98 2.68 5.16 -20.34
C TRP A 98 4.04 4.94 -19.64
N ILE A 99 4.31 5.67 -18.56
CA ILE A 99 5.59 5.63 -17.83
C ILE A 99 5.57 4.54 -16.74
N PHE A 100 4.39 4.05 -16.33
CA PHE A 100 4.24 3.22 -15.12
C PHE A 100 4.90 1.86 -15.28
N VAL A 101 4.63 1.21 -16.41
CA VAL A 101 5.15 -0.11 -16.74
C VAL A 101 6.67 -0.08 -16.94
N PRO A 102 7.26 0.78 -17.78
CA PRO A 102 8.70 0.77 -18.00
C PRO A 102 9.49 1.16 -16.74
N VAL A 103 9.01 2.13 -15.95
CA VAL A 103 9.70 2.52 -14.71
C VAL A 103 9.58 1.44 -13.64
N GLY A 104 8.39 0.84 -13.47
CA GLY A 104 8.20 -0.28 -12.56
C GLY A 104 9.06 -1.49 -12.91
N LEU A 105 9.16 -1.84 -14.19
CA LEU A 105 10.01 -2.94 -14.67
C LEU A 105 11.50 -2.64 -14.51
N LEU A 106 11.94 -1.42 -14.82
CA LEU A 106 13.34 -1.00 -14.61
C LEU A 106 13.71 -1.07 -13.14
N TRP A 107 12.83 -0.63 -12.25
CA TRP A 107 13.05 -0.70 -10.82
C TRP A 107 13.08 -2.14 -10.31
N ALA A 108 12.14 -2.97 -10.75
CA ALA A 108 12.13 -4.40 -10.45
C ALA A 108 13.43 -5.09 -10.90
N TYR A 109 13.91 -4.77 -12.10
CA TYR A 109 15.17 -5.26 -12.64
C TYR A 109 16.37 -4.85 -11.77
N LEU A 110 16.41 -3.60 -11.31
CA LEU A 110 17.45 -3.09 -10.41
C LEU A 110 17.48 -3.89 -9.10
N ILE A 111 16.32 -4.08 -8.47
CA ILE A 111 16.21 -4.82 -7.20
C ILE A 111 16.58 -6.30 -7.38
N VAL A 112 16.08 -6.97 -8.42
CA VAL A 112 16.41 -8.36 -8.73
C VAL A 112 17.92 -8.53 -8.97
N THR A 113 18.54 -7.61 -9.71
CA THR A 113 19.98 -7.65 -9.97
C THR A 113 20.79 -7.48 -8.69
N LEU A 114 20.39 -6.56 -7.81
CA LEU A 114 21.06 -6.31 -6.54
C LEU A 114 20.94 -7.50 -5.59
N ASP A 115 19.73 -8.06 -5.41
CA ASP A 115 19.49 -9.21 -4.53
C ASP A 115 20.21 -10.47 -5.05
N SER A 116 20.21 -10.70 -6.38
CA SER A 116 21.00 -11.77 -7.01
C SER A 116 22.51 -11.61 -6.80
N TRP A 117 23.04 -10.39 -6.97
CA TRP A 117 24.47 -10.12 -6.73
C TRP A 117 24.84 -10.38 -5.27
N LEU A 118 23.98 -10.00 -4.34
CA LEU A 118 24.18 -10.23 -2.91
C LEU A 118 24.18 -11.73 -2.57
N ILE A 119 23.26 -12.51 -3.15
CA ILE A 119 23.19 -13.98 -2.99
C ILE A 119 24.44 -14.67 -3.57
N ALA A 120 24.90 -14.22 -4.74
CA ALA A 120 26.10 -14.74 -5.37
C ALA A 120 27.36 -14.43 -4.53
N SER A 121 27.45 -13.22 -3.97
CA SER A 121 28.57 -12.79 -3.11
C SER A 121 28.67 -13.60 -1.81
N MET A 122 27.60 -14.28 -1.37
CA MET A 122 27.62 -15.11 -0.17
C MET A 122 28.19 -16.51 -0.39
N HIS A 123 28.26 -17.00 -1.63
CA HIS A 123 28.83 -18.31 -1.95
C HIS A 123 30.36 -18.22 -2.04
N GLY A 124 31.05 -18.64 -0.97
CA GLY A 124 32.53 -18.69 -0.96
C GLY A 124 33.17 -18.53 0.43
N VAL A 125 32.41 -18.18 1.47
CA VAL A 125 32.98 -17.87 2.79
C VAL A 125 32.86 -19.05 3.76
N VAL A 126 34.01 -19.44 4.31
CA VAL A 126 34.23 -20.62 5.17
C VAL A 126 33.43 -20.54 6.49
N HIS A 127 33.10 -21.71 7.03
CA HIS A 127 32.04 -22.05 7.99
C HIS A 127 31.86 -21.19 9.27
N GLY A 128 32.76 -20.29 9.66
CA GLY A 128 32.69 -19.51 10.90
C GLY A 128 32.13 -18.08 10.81
N ALA A 129 32.26 -17.41 9.66
CA ALA A 129 31.87 -15.99 9.50
C ALA A 129 30.53 -15.78 8.77
N LYS A 130 29.76 -16.85 8.55
CA LYS A 130 28.52 -16.83 7.75
C LYS A 130 27.44 -15.89 8.32
N ALA A 131 27.38 -15.71 9.64
CA ALA A 131 26.40 -14.82 10.27
C ALA A 131 26.66 -13.34 9.98
N TRP A 132 27.93 -12.90 9.97
CA TRP A 132 28.28 -11.51 9.66
C TRP A 132 27.93 -11.15 8.22
N LEU A 133 28.04 -12.10 7.28
CA LEU A 133 27.63 -11.87 5.88
C LEU A 133 26.12 -11.76 5.66
N VAL A 134 25.28 -12.24 6.60
CA VAL A 134 23.81 -12.09 6.51
C VAL A 134 23.36 -10.71 6.99
N VAL A 135 24.14 -10.04 7.84
CA VAL A 135 23.77 -8.74 8.45
C VAL A 135 23.56 -7.64 7.39
N PRO A 136 24.45 -7.41 6.41
CA PRO A 136 24.22 -6.43 5.35
C PRO A 136 22.91 -6.68 4.59
N ARG A 137 22.58 -7.97 4.35
CA ARG A 137 21.35 -8.36 3.67
C ARG A 137 20.11 -8.01 4.49
N LEU A 138 20.12 -8.30 5.79
CA LEU A 138 19.02 -7.92 6.68
C LEU A 138 18.85 -6.40 6.74
N LEU A 139 19.94 -5.64 6.79
CA LEU A 139 19.89 -4.18 6.84
C LEU A 139 19.31 -3.59 5.55
N ILE A 140 19.80 -4.04 4.39
CA ILE A 140 19.28 -3.60 3.08
C ILE A 140 17.81 -4.02 2.91
N SER A 141 17.46 -5.25 3.31
CA SER A 141 16.08 -5.74 3.22
C SER A 141 15.13 -4.99 4.15
N LEU A 142 15.59 -4.52 5.32
CA LEU A 142 14.78 -3.73 6.24
C LEU A 142 14.52 -2.33 5.67
N VAL A 143 15.55 -1.69 5.12
CA VAL A 143 15.42 -0.38 4.47
C VAL A 143 14.49 -0.48 3.25
N LEU A 144 14.74 -1.43 2.36
CA LEU A 144 13.88 -1.67 1.20
C LEU A 144 12.45 -2.01 1.63
N GLY A 145 12.28 -2.86 2.64
CA GLY A 145 10.97 -3.22 3.18
C GLY A 145 10.21 -2.01 3.73
N ALA A 146 10.88 -1.13 4.48
CA ALA A 146 10.26 0.10 4.99
C ALA A 146 9.85 1.04 3.85
N THR A 147 10.74 1.26 2.87
CA THR A 147 10.45 2.13 1.71
C THR A 147 9.33 1.58 0.82
N ILE A 148 9.20 0.26 0.73
CA ILE A 148 8.13 -0.40 -0.04
C ILE A 148 6.81 -0.38 0.74
N ALA A 149 6.86 -0.54 2.07
CA ALA A 149 5.66 -0.62 2.90
C ALA A 149 4.87 0.70 2.92
N GLU A 150 5.55 1.84 2.96
CA GLU A 150 4.92 3.16 3.06
C GLU A 150 3.86 3.46 1.96
N PRO A 151 4.17 3.34 0.64
CA PRO A 151 3.18 3.57 -0.40
C PRO A 151 2.06 2.51 -0.41
N LEU A 152 2.38 1.26 -0.07
CA LEU A 152 1.40 0.17 -0.01
C LEU A 152 0.38 0.38 1.12
N VAL A 153 0.84 0.82 2.29
CA VAL A 153 -0.02 1.14 3.43
C VAL A 153 -0.97 2.29 3.07
N LEU A 154 -0.44 3.37 2.48
CA LEU A 154 -1.27 4.50 2.06
C LEU A 154 -2.29 4.11 0.99
N LEU A 155 -1.93 3.23 0.06
CA LEU A 155 -2.84 2.73 -0.96
C LEU A 155 -4.01 1.95 -0.36
N VAL A 156 -3.75 1.07 0.61
CA VAL A 156 -4.80 0.25 1.24
C VAL A 156 -5.72 1.13 2.09
N PHE A 157 -5.16 2.09 2.84
CA PHE A 157 -5.92 2.94 3.75
C PHE A 157 -6.43 4.24 3.14
N HIS A 158 -6.28 4.46 1.83
CA HIS A 158 -6.62 5.75 1.21
C HIS A 158 -8.07 6.19 1.50
N GLN A 159 -9.03 5.26 1.51
CA GLN A 159 -10.44 5.54 1.83
C GLN A 159 -10.65 5.92 3.29
N SER A 160 -10.02 5.19 4.21
CA SER A 160 -10.13 5.46 5.64
C SER A 160 -9.51 6.83 5.97
N VAL A 161 -8.35 7.13 5.38
CA VAL A 161 -7.67 8.42 5.56
C VAL A 161 -8.49 9.56 4.96
N SER A 162 -9.05 9.41 3.74
CA SER A 162 -9.85 10.47 3.13
C SER A 162 -11.13 10.77 3.92
N ASN A 163 -11.76 9.75 4.50
CA ASN A 163 -12.95 9.91 5.32
C ASN A 163 -12.64 10.64 6.63
N GLU A 164 -11.57 10.24 7.31
CA GLU A 164 -11.12 10.92 8.53
C GLU A 164 -10.79 12.39 8.25
N ILE A 165 -10.06 12.68 7.17
CA ILE A 165 -9.74 14.07 6.78
C ILE A 165 -11.01 14.86 6.48
N ALA A 166 -11.98 14.26 5.79
CA ALA A 166 -13.24 14.92 5.46
C ALA A 166 -14.07 15.20 6.72
N GLU A 167 -14.13 14.25 7.65
CA GLU A 167 -14.83 14.42 8.93
C GLU A 167 -14.13 15.47 9.80
N HIS A 168 -12.81 15.44 9.88
CA HIS A 168 -12.03 16.41 10.63
C HIS A 168 -12.21 17.84 10.08
N ARG A 169 -12.22 17.99 8.75
CA ARG A 169 -12.50 19.27 8.08
C ARG A 169 -13.93 19.74 8.34
N LYS A 170 -14.92 18.85 8.29
CA LYS A 170 -16.31 19.20 8.61
C LYS A 170 -16.44 19.71 10.04
N ARG A 171 -15.85 19.00 11.02
CA ARG A 171 -15.86 19.42 12.43
C ARG A 171 -15.21 20.78 12.63
N GLU A 172 -14.09 21.04 11.96
CA GLU A 172 -13.41 22.34 12.01
C GLU A 172 -14.26 23.46 11.40
N VAL A 173 -14.89 23.21 10.25
CA VAL A 173 -15.81 24.17 9.60
C VAL A 173 -17.05 24.42 10.46
N GLU A 174 -17.69 23.38 11.01
CA GLU A 174 -18.85 23.50 11.88
C GLU A 174 -18.52 24.28 13.16
N GLY A 175 -17.34 24.04 13.75
CA GLY A 175 -16.85 24.80 14.90
C GLY A 175 -16.59 26.27 14.56
N TYR A 176 -15.98 26.53 13.40
CA TYR A 176 -15.74 27.88 12.91
C TYR A 176 -17.06 28.63 12.60
N GLU A 177 -18.01 27.97 11.95
CA GLU A 177 -19.35 28.50 11.71
C GLU A 177 -20.12 28.77 13.00
N GLY A 178 -20.00 27.89 14.00
CA GLY A 178 -20.59 28.08 15.31
C GLY A 178 -20.08 29.35 15.98
N ARG A 179 -18.75 29.54 15.99
CA ARG A 179 -18.11 30.77 16.53
C ARG A 179 -18.52 32.02 15.75
N LEU A 180 -18.63 31.94 14.43
CA LEU A 180 -19.14 33.06 13.62
C LEU A 180 -20.59 33.40 13.96
N LYS A 181 -21.48 32.41 14.11
CA LYS A 181 -22.90 32.64 14.44
C LYS A 181 -23.08 33.18 15.86
N GLU A 182 -22.27 32.74 16.81
CA GLU A 182 -22.29 33.22 18.19
C GLU A 182 -21.78 34.65 18.32
N CYS A 183 -20.68 34.99 17.64
CA CYS A 183 -20.07 36.32 17.71
C CYS A 183 -20.75 37.37 16.81
N ASN A 184 -21.59 36.98 15.84
CA ASN A 184 -22.30 37.88 14.93
C ASN A 184 -23.81 37.63 14.94
N PRO A 185 -24.52 38.01 16.02
CA PRO A 185 -25.97 37.85 16.06
C PRO A 185 -26.65 38.76 15.03
N VAL A 186 -27.72 38.27 14.39
CA VAL A 186 -28.51 39.00 13.39
C VAL A 186 -29.14 40.29 13.96
N THR A 187 -29.33 40.34 15.28
CA THR A 187 -29.84 41.51 16.01
C THR A 187 -28.85 42.67 16.08
N GLY A 188 -27.58 42.47 15.70
CA GLY A 188 -26.54 43.49 15.78
C GLY A 188 -26.09 43.83 17.21
N ALA A 189 -26.51 43.04 18.21
CA ALA A 189 -26.06 43.21 19.59
C ALA A 189 -24.54 42.98 19.69
N PRO A 190 -23.79 43.77 20.49
CA PRO A 190 -22.37 43.54 20.69
C PRO A 190 -22.14 42.16 21.33
N PRO A 191 -21.10 41.42 20.91
CA PRO A 191 -20.82 40.10 21.48
C PRO A 191 -20.51 40.22 22.98
N ALA A 192 -21.11 39.33 23.78
CA ALA A 192 -21.02 39.38 25.24
C ALA A 192 -19.71 38.77 25.81
N GLY A 193 -18.88 38.12 24.99
CA GLY A 193 -17.68 37.39 25.42
C GLY A 193 -16.36 38.01 24.95
N LEU A 194 -15.29 37.85 25.75
CA LEU A 194 -13.93 38.29 25.43
C LEU A 194 -13.26 37.53 24.26
N ASP A 195 -13.84 36.42 23.79
CA ASP A 195 -13.19 35.50 22.83
C ASP A 195 -13.60 35.72 21.36
N CYS A 196 -14.34 36.80 21.06
CA CYS A 196 -14.88 37.07 19.72
C CYS A 196 -13.96 37.92 18.81
N ALA A 197 -12.78 38.35 19.27
CA ALA A 197 -11.92 39.30 18.56
C ALA A 197 -11.49 38.84 17.15
N GLY A 198 -11.39 37.53 16.90
CA GLY A 198 -11.03 36.95 15.60
C GLY A 198 -12.23 36.50 14.73
N TYR A 199 -13.45 36.65 15.22
CA TYR A 199 -14.67 36.08 14.60
C TYR A 199 -15.69 37.14 14.17
N LEU A 200 -15.35 38.43 14.30
CA LEU A 200 -16.24 39.53 13.92
C LEU A 200 -16.27 39.71 12.39
N VAL A 201 -17.45 39.61 11.81
CA VAL A 201 -17.68 39.84 10.38
C VAL A 201 -18.18 41.27 10.20
N ASN A 202 -17.34 42.12 9.62
CA ASN A 202 -17.76 43.46 9.21
C ASN A 202 -18.52 43.38 7.89
N VAL A 203 -19.81 43.04 7.95
CA VAL A 203 -20.72 43.25 6.83
C VAL A 203 -20.96 44.75 6.77
N GLY A 204 -20.58 45.39 5.66
CA GLY A 204 -20.78 46.82 5.43
C GLY A 204 -22.26 47.21 5.50
N GLY A 205 -22.76 47.44 6.71
CA GLY A 205 -24.09 47.91 7.05
C GLY A 205 -25.20 46.85 6.96
N VAL A 206 -25.84 46.56 8.09
CA VAL A 206 -27.23 46.04 8.17
C VAL A 206 -28.26 47.17 7.94
N ARG A 207 -27.79 48.43 7.97
CA ARG A 207 -28.56 49.65 7.70
C ARG A 207 -29.29 49.70 6.34
N PRO A 208 -28.75 49.19 5.21
CA PRO A 208 -29.46 49.23 3.94
C PRO A 208 -30.69 48.32 3.94
N LEU A 209 -30.65 47.19 4.67
CA LEU A 209 -31.76 46.23 4.68
C LEU A 209 -32.95 46.72 5.52
N GLU A 210 -32.69 47.41 6.63
CA GLU A 210 -33.75 48.10 7.40
C GLU A 210 -34.36 49.27 6.60
N GLN A 211 -33.54 50.02 5.85
CA GLN A 211 -34.02 51.10 4.98
C GLN A 211 -34.85 50.59 3.82
N GLU A 212 -34.43 49.50 3.17
CA GLU A 212 -35.15 48.87 2.07
C GLU A 212 -36.49 48.25 2.54
N LEU A 213 -36.53 47.70 3.76
CA LEU A 213 -37.77 47.20 4.36
C LEU A 213 -38.73 48.35 4.73
N ALA A 214 -38.23 49.47 5.24
CA ALA A 214 -39.02 50.67 5.53
C ALA A 214 -39.58 51.35 4.26
N GLU A 215 -38.80 51.38 3.18
CA GLU A 215 -39.22 51.96 1.90
C GLU A 215 -40.31 51.10 1.22
N THR A 216 -40.13 49.78 1.19
CA THR A 216 -41.12 48.86 0.59
C THR A 216 -42.42 48.75 1.41
N THR A 217 -42.37 48.96 2.72
CA THR A 217 -43.59 49.07 3.54
C THR A 217 -44.32 50.40 3.29
N GLY A 218 -43.58 51.51 3.20
CA GLY A 218 -44.16 52.81 2.85
C GLY A 218 -44.88 52.81 1.50
N LEU A 219 -44.27 52.23 0.46
CA LEU A 219 -44.88 52.12 -0.88
C LEU A 219 -46.16 51.28 -0.90
N ARG A 220 -46.20 50.20 -0.11
CA ARG A 220 -47.38 49.34 0.04
C ARG A 220 -48.52 50.10 0.68
N ASP A 221 -48.23 50.89 1.72
CA ASP A 221 -49.23 51.62 2.47
C ASP A 221 -49.79 52.79 1.64
N THR A 222 -48.95 53.50 0.88
CA THR A 222 -49.41 54.55 -0.05
C THR A 222 -50.31 53.99 -1.14
N ALA A 223 -49.91 52.88 -1.77
CA ALA A 223 -50.73 52.23 -2.80
C ALA A 223 -52.08 51.76 -2.25
N ARG A 224 -52.11 51.30 -0.99
CA ARG A 224 -53.35 50.91 -0.31
C ARG A 224 -54.27 52.10 -0.07
N THR A 225 -53.74 53.24 0.36
CA THR A 225 -54.54 54.46 0.55
C THR A 225 -55.11 55.04 -0.75
N GLU A 226 -54.38 54.92 -1.87
CA GLU A 226 -54.90 55.30 -3.18
C GLU A 226 -56.06 54.41 -3.62
N LEU A 227 -55.95 53.09 -3.43
CA LEU A 227 -57.03 52.14 -3.75
C LEU A 227 -58.29 52.44 -2.93
N ASP A 228 -58.14 52.66 -1.62
CA ASP A 228 -59.26 53.00 -0.74
C ASP A 228 -59.94 54.32 -1.16
N GLY A 229 -59.15 55.32 -1.57
CA GLY A 229 -59.66 56.60 -2.07
C GLY A 229 -60.40 56.49 -3.42
N LEU A 230 -59.91 55.64 -4.33
CA LEU A 230 -60.58 55.37 -5.60
C LEU A 230 -61.89 54.60 -5.41
N GLN A 231 -61.92 53.64 -4.47
CA GLN A 231 -63.16 52.96 -4.08
C GLN A 231 -64.20 53.93 -3.51
N GLY A 232 -63.79 54.87 -2.64
CA GLY A 232 -64.70 55.89 -2.12
C GLY A 232 -65.33 56.78 -3.20
N ARG A 233 -64.54 57.20 -4.21
CA ARG A 233 -65.05 57.98 -5.35
C ARG A 233 -66.00 57.19 -6.23
N LEU A 234 -65.75 55.90 -6.42
CA LEU A 234 -66.65 55.01 -7.15
C LEU A 234 -68.00 54.90 -6.43
N GLU A 235 -68.01 54.71 -5.12
CA GLU A 235 -69.25 54.67 -4.32
C GLU A 235 -70.03 55.99 -4.36
N GLU A 236 -69.34 57.13 -4.37
CA GLU A 236 -69.96 58.45 -4.50
C GLU A 236 -70.61 58.65 -5.88
N LEU A 237 -69.92 58.26 -6.96
CA LEU A 237 -70.45 58.29 -8.32
C LEU A 237 -71.66 57.36 -8.48
N GLU A 238 -71.62 56.17 -7.88
CA GLU A 238 -72.76 55.24 -7.87
C GLU A 238 -73.98 55.80 -7.11
N ARG A 239 -73.76 56.58 -6.05
CA ARG A 239 -74.85 57.25 -5.32
C ARG A 239 -75.47 58.39 -6.11
N LEU A 240 -74.68 59.16 -6.87
CA LEU A 240 -75.18 60.25 -7.71
C LEU A 240 -75.89 59.75 -8.98
N ALA A 241 -75.62 58.51 -9.40
CA ALA A 241 -76.25 57.86 -10.54
C ALA A 241 -77.60 57.19 -10.22
N ARG A 242 -78.02 57.14 -8.94
CA ARG A 242 -79.34 56.64 -8.49
C ARG A 242 -80.29 57.78 -8.16
#